data_AF-A0A8I1HZ16-F1
#
_entry.id   AF-A0A8I1HZ16-F1
#
_cell.length_a   1.000
_cell.length_b   1.000
_cell.length_c   1.000
_cell.angle_alpha   90.00
_cell.angle_beta   90.00
_cell.angle_gamma   90.00
#
_symmetry.space_group_name_H-M   'P 1'
#
loop_
_entity.id
_entity.type
_entity.pdbx_description
1 polymer ?
#
loop_
_entity_poly.entity_id
_entity_poly.type
_entity_poly.pdbx_seq_one_letter_code
_entity_poly.pdbx_strand_id
1 'polypeptide(L)'
;MKFIVFVFPLLLSLSFFWVKLAFPDIYIRLIQEDSIFEYTQSLLYFASAVPALLLSATFFRQRMFLHCVLYIVLAAALLFVAVEEVSWGQRIFGIENPAFFSQHNVQGEITVHNLKAVQPVLHRFYIFVGAYGVLAWIAWSVLMPKSRMQWDHIANFIAPGWYVSSYFLPVTLIYVLFDYIAQPHAGGFLAWRDQEPAEFLLSLGFFIFVVDRYLNVRENLTN
;
A
#
# COMPACT_ATOMS: atom_id res chain seq x y z
N MET A 1 -9.88 -0.36 20.84
CA MET A 1 -9.92 -0.13 19.37
C MET A 1 -8.58 -0.42 18.69
N LYS A 2 -7.46 0.23 19.05
CA LYS A 2 -6.14 0.02 18.40
C LYS A 2 -5.68 -1.44 18.30
N PHE A 3 -5.86 -2.24 19.36
CA PHE A 3 -5.54 -3.68 19.32
C PHE A 3 -6.34 -4.46 18.26
N ILE A 4 -7.62 -4.13 18.07
CA ILE A 4 -8.47 -4.76 17.05
C ILE A 4 -7.93 -4.40 15.65
N VAL A 5 -7.58 -3.12 15.44
CA VAL A 5 -6.98 -2.67 14.17
C VAL A 5 -5.70 -3.45 13.88
N PHE A 6 -4.84 -3.65 14.88
CA PHE A 6 -3.59 -4.40 14.72
C PHE A 6 -3.81 -5.88 14.38
N VAL A 7 -4.77 -6.54 15.00
CA VAL A 7 -5.01 -7.98 14.79
C VAL A 7 -5.77 -8.26 13.49
N PHE A 8 -6.60 -7.32 13.03
CA PHE A 8 -7.42 -7.48 11.82
C PHE A 8 -6.67 -7.98 10.57
N PRO A 9 -5.57 -7.37 10.09
CA PRO A 9 -4.88 -7.82 8.87
C PRO A 9 -4.29 -9.23 9.01
N LEU A 10 -3.94 -9.65 10.23
CA LEU A 10 -3.43 -10.99 10.49
C LEU A 10 -4.55 -12.03 10.35
N LEU A 11 -5.72 -11.75 10.94
CA LEU A 11 -6.90 -12.62 10.78
C LEU A 11 -7.37 -12.68 9.33
N LEU A 12 -7.34 -11.54 8.63
CA LEU A 12 -7.73 -11.48 7.22
C LEU A 12 -6.74 -12.29 6.36
N SER A 13 -5.43 -12.17 6.59
CA SER A 13 -4.41 -12.98 5.91
C SER A 13 -4.62 -14.48 6.12
N LEU A 14 -4.91 -14.89 7.36
CA LEU A 14 -5.24 -16.29 7.69
C LEU A 14 -6.51 -16.75 6.97
N SER A 15 -7.51 -15.88 6.85
CA SER A 15 -8.75 -16.21 6.13
C SER A 15 -8.51 -16.41 4.63
N PHE A 16 -7.69 -15.58 3.97
CA PHE A 16 -7.30 -15.77 2.57
C PHE A 16 -6.54 -17.07 2.37
N PHE A 17 -5.60 -17.37 3.27
CA PHE A 17 -4.87 -18.63 3.24
C PHE A 17 -5.80 -19.84 3.42
N TRP A 18 -6.76 -19.75 4.34
CA TRP A 18 -7.76 -20.81 4.53
C TRP A 18 -8.67 -20.98 3.31
N VAL A 19 -9.14 -19.88 2.70
CA VAL A 19 -9.95 -19.92 1.47
C VAL A 19 -9.15 -20.55 0.33
N LYS A 20 -7.86 -20.24 0.19
CA LYS A 20 -6.99 -20.88 -0.79
C LYS A 20 -6.91 -22.40 -0.62
N LEU A 21 -6.83 -22.89 0.61
CA LEU A 21 -6.74 -24.32 0.90
C LEU A 21 -8.09 -25.03 0.75
N ALA A 22 -9.17 -24.44 1.24
CA ALA A 22 -10.49 -25.06 1.30
C ALA A 22 -11.31 -24.88 0.01
N PHE A 23 -11.12 -23.76 -0.69
CA PHE A 23 -11.92 -23.35 -1.85
C PHE A 23 -11.06 -22.67 -2.93
N PRO A 24 -10.13 -23.40 -3.59
CA PRO A 24 -9.18 -22.83 -4.54
C PRO A 24 -9.85 -22.10 -5.72
N ASP A 25 -10.97 -22.61 -6.24
CA ASP A 25 -11.71 -21.96 -7.34
C ASP A 25 -12.31 -20.61 -6.92
N ILE A 26 -12.75 -20.49 -5.65
CA ILE A 26 -13.24 -19.22 -5.10
C ILE A 26 -12.05 -18.28 -4.94
N TYR A 27 -10.95 -18.77 -4.38
CA TYR A 27 -9.75 -17.98 -4.17
C TYR A 27 -9.22 -17.36 -5.47
N ILE A 28 -9.09 -18.16 -6.54
CA ILE A 28 -8.64 -17.68 -7.85
C ILE A 28 -9.55 -16.56 -8.38
N ARG A 29 -10.88 -16.71 -8.26
CA ARG A 29 -11.83 -15.65 -8.67
C ARG A 29 -11.75 -14.38 -7.81
N LEU A 30 -11.35 -14.50 -6.55
CA LEU A 30 -11.17 -13.32 -5.70
C LEU A 30 -9.91 -12.55 -6.09
N ILE A 31 -8.84 -13.23 -6.48
CA ILE A 31 -7.55 -12.58 -6.75
C ILE A 31 -7.30 -12.30 -8.24
N GLN A 32 -8.19 -12.67 -9.17
CA GLN A 32 -7.99 -12.48 -10.62
C GLN A 32 -7.98 -11.00 -11.05
N GLU A 33 -7.50 -10.73 -12.27
CA GLU A 33 -7.61 -9.40 -12.89
C GLU A 33 -9.09 -8.97 -12.92
N ASP A 34 -9.32 -7.67 -12.77
CA ASP A 34 -10.65 -7.06 -12.66
C ASP A 34 -11.49 -7.62 -11.50
N SER A 35 -10.83 -8.10 -10.46
CA SER A 35 -11.52 -8.52 -9.25
C SER A 35 -12.03 -7.33 -8.43
N ILE A 36 -12.99 -7.60 -7.55
CA ILE A 36 -13.45 -6.62 -6.58
C ILE A 36 -12.30 -6.09 -5.70
N PHE A 37 -11.23 -6.87 -5.51
CA PHE A 37 -10.09 -6.46 -4.69
C PHE A 37 -9.26 -5.39 -5.38
N GLU A 38 -8.92 -5.53 -6.67
CA GLU A 38 -8.19 -4.49 -7.43
C GLU A 38 -8.97 -3.17 -7.49
N TYR A 39 -10.27 -3.22 -7.78
CA TYR A 39 -11.12 -2.01 -7.75
C TYR A 39 -11.17 -1.39 -6.34
N THR A 40 -11.17 -2.22 -5.30
CA THR A 40 -11.14 -1.73 -3.91
C THR A 40 -9.76 -1.18 -3.54
N GLN A 41 -8.66 -1.78 -3.99
CA GLN A 41 -7.28 -1.28 -3.86
C GLN A 41 -7.18 0.12 -4.46
N SER A 42 -7.57 0.26 -5.72
CA SER A 42 -7.62 1.54 -6.43
C SER A 42 -8.43 2.59 -5.67
N LEU A 43 -9.65 2.23 -5.24
CA LEU A 43 -10.52 3.11 -4.46
C LEU A 43 -9.89 3.52 -3.13
N LEU A 44 -9.27 2.60 -2.40
CA LEU A 44 -8.61 2.88 -1.12
C LEU A 44 -7.41 3.81 -1.30
N TYR A 45 -6.59 3.59 -2.32
CA TYR A 45 -5.47 4.49 -2.64
C TYR A 45 -5.97 5.90 -3.03
N PHE A 46 -6.99 5.98 -3.87
CA PHE A 46 -7.62 7.25 -4.24
C PHE A 46 -8.22 7.96 -3.01
N ALA A 47 -8.98 7.23 -2.19
CA ALA A 47 -9.58 7.74 -0.96
C ALA A 47 -8.53 8.17 0.07
N SER A 48 -7.34 7.56 0.08
CA SER A 48 -6.21 7.94 0.93
C SER A 48 -5.54 9.24 0.46
N ALA A 49 -5.53 9.51 -0.83
CA ALA A 49 -4.95 10.73 -1.38
C ALA A 49 -5.71 11.99 -0.95
N VAL A 50 -7.03 11.91 -0.79
CA VAL A 50 -7.87 13.05 -0.37
C VAL A 50 -7.44 13.63 0.99
N PRO A 51 -7.44 12.88 2.12
CA PRO A 51 -6.97 13.40 3.39
C PRO A 51 -5.48 13.78 3.35
N ALA A 52 -4.66 13.14 2.53
CA ALA A 52 -3.26 13.54 2.35
C ALA A 52 -3.13 14.96 1.76
N LEU A 53 -3.95 15.30 0.74
CA LEU A 53 -4.01 16.64 0.16
C LEU A 53 -4.59 17.67 1.15
N LEU A 54 -5.58 17.30 1.94
CA LEU A 54 -6.13 18.18 2.99
C LEU A 54 -5.09 18.48 4.08
N LEU A 55 -4.30 17.47 4.47
CA LEU A 55 -3.20 17.63 5.39
C LEU A 55 -2.09 18.52 4.82
N SER A 56 -1.72 18.36 3.55
CA SER A 56 -0.71 19.22 2.93
C SER A 56 -1.13 20.70 2.90
N ALA A 57 -2.40 20.98 2.56
CA ALA A 57 -2.95 22.33 2.61
C ALA A 57 -2.96 22.90 4.04
N THR A 58 -3.20 22.06 5.04
CA THR A 58 -3.15 22.43 6.46
C THR A 58 -1.72 22.78 6.89
N PHE A 59 -0.74 21.95 6.55
CA PHE A 59 0.68 22.20 6.85
C PHE A 59 1.22 23.44 6.14
N PHE A 60 0.78 23.71 4.92
CA PHE A 60 1.11 24.94 4.22
C PHE A 60 0.67 26.18 4.99
N ARG A 61 -0.59 26.20 5.48
CA ARG A 61 -1.13 27.30 6.30
C ARG A 61 -0.38 27.47 7.62
N GLN A 62 0.10 26.37 8.20
CA GLN A 62 0.90 26.37 9.43
C GLN A 62 2.39 26.65 9.21
N ARG A 63 2.81 26.96 7.96
CA ARG A 63 4.22 27.19 7.58
C ARG A 63 5.14 25.97 7.82
N MET A 64 4.57 24.77 7.88
CA MET A 64 5.29 23.49 7.98
C MET A 64 5.62 22.97 6.57
N PHE A 65 6.56 23.63 5.90
CA PHE A 65 6.82 23.39 4.47
C PHE A 65 7.25 21.95 4.16
N LEU A 66 8.12 21.36 4.98
CA LEU A 66 8.57 19.98 4.79
C LEU A 66 7.39 18.99 4.82
N HIS A 67 6.51 19.11 5.80
CA HIS A 67 5.31 18.26 5.93
C HIS A 67 4.35 18.44 4.76
N CYS A 68 4.16 19.68 4.31
CA CYS A 68 3.38 19.97 3.11
C CYS A 68 3.92 19.20 1.90
N VAL A 69 5.23 19.31 1.63
CA VAL A 69 5.87 18.62 0.50
C VAL A 69 5.76 17.10 0.63
N LEU A 70 6.03 16.55 1.81
CA LEU A 70 5.92 15.10 2.05
C LEU A 70 4.51 14.57 1.78
N TYR A 71 3.48 15.30 2.19
CA TYR A 71 2.08 14.89 1.96
C TYR A 71 1.61 15.12 0.53
N ILE A 72 2.15 16.11 -0.19
CA ILE A 72 1.94 16.25 -1.65
C ILE A 72 2.54 15.05 -2.38
N VAL A 73 3.79 14.68 -2.05
CA VAL A 73 4.46 13.52 -2.65
C VAL A 73 3.70 12.24 -2.34
N LEU A 74 3.26 12.05 -1.08
CA LEU A 74 2.44 10.91 -0.69
C LEU A 74 1.13 10.88 -1.46
N ALA A 75 0.39 11.99 -1.55
CA ALA A 75 -0.86 12.04 -2.30
C ALA A 75 -0.67 11.74 -3.78
N ALA A 76 0.38 12.28 -4.41
CA ALA A 76 0.71 12.00 -5.80
C ALA A 76 1.05 10.52 -6.02
N ALA A 77 1.83 9.91 -5.12
CA ALA A 77 2.14 8.49 -5.17
C ALA A 77 0.89 7.61 -5.01
N LEU A 78 0.01 7.94 -4.05
CA LEU A 78 -1.24 7.21 -3.84
C LEU A 78 -2.18 7.32 -5.05
N LEU A 79 -2.30 8.51 -5.65
CA LEU A 79 -3.09 8.69 -6.88
C LEU A 79 -2.50 7.93 -8.06
N PHE A 80 -1.18 7.94 -8.20
CA PHE A 80 -0.49 7.18 -9.25
C PHE A 80 -0.76 5.69 -9.11
N VAL A 81 -0.59 5.12 -7.92
CA VAL A 81 -0.93 3.70 -7.66
C VAL A 81 -2.42 3.45 -7.93
N ALA A 82 -3.31 4.33 -7.48
CA ALA A 82 -4.75 4.15 -7.69
C ALA A 82 -5.12 4.02 -9.18
N VAL A 83 -4.55 4.85 -10.05
CA VAL A 83 -4.84 4.76 -11.50
C VAL A 83 -4.12 3.61 -12.17
N GLU A 84 -2.93 3.24 -11.68
CA GLU A 84 -2.19 2.07 -12.12
C GLU A 84 -2.99 0.77 -11.87
N GLU A 85 -3.61 0.61 -10.70
CA GLU A 85 -4.45 -0.57 -10.34
C GLU A 85 -5.68 -0.77 -11.24
N VAL A 86 -6.15 0.28 -11.94
CA VAL A 86 -7.27 0.20 -12.90
C VAL A 86 -6.79 0.44 -14.34
N SER A 87 -5.50 0.20 -14.58
CA SER A 87 -4.87 0.28 -15.89
C SER A 87 -5.15 1.60 -16.62
N TRP A 88 -5.09 2.72 -15.88
CA TRP A 88 -5.38 4.07 -16.38
C TRP A 88 -6.77 4.22 -17.02
N GLY A 89 -7.74 3.37 -16.64
CA GLY A 89 -9.07 3.36 -17.25
C GLY A 89 -9.09 2.77 -18.66
N GLN A 90 -8.03 2.07 -19.09
CA GLN A 90 -7.91 1.48 -20.41
C GLN A 90 -9.16 0.70 -20.83
N ARG A 91 -9.66 -0.15 -19.95
CA ARG A 91 -10.85 -0.99 -20.20
C ARG A 91 -12.14 -0.18 -20.26
N ILE A 92 -12.26 0.86 -19.44
CA ILE A 92 -13.44 1.73 -19.38
C ILE A 92 -13.57 2.56 -20.65
N PHE A 93 -12.44 3.10 -21.14
CA PHE A 93 -12.42 4.00 -22.29
C PHE A 93 -12.08 3.30 -23.62
N GLY A 94 -11.86 1.98 -23.59
CA GLY A 94 -11.49 1.22 -24.79
C GLY A 94 -10.17 1.65 -25.40
N ILE A 95 -9.18 2.01 -24.57
CA ILE A 95 -7.87 2.48 -25.04
C ILE A 95 -7.07 1.27 -25.54
N GLU A 96 -6.59 1.35 -26.77
CA GLU A 96 -5.70 0.33 -27.33
C GLU A 96 -4.28 0.46 -26.77
N ASN A 97 -3.59 -0.68 -26.64
CA ASN A 97 -2.20 -0.68 -26.19
C ASN A 97 -1.27 -0.07 -27.25
N PRO A 98 -0.47 0.95 -26.90
CA PRO A 98 0.64 1.37 -27.73
C PRO A 98 1.62 0.21 -27.97
N ALA A 99 2.35 0.24 -29.09
CA ALA A 99 3.30 -0.81 -29.46
C ALA A 99 4.34 -1.10 -28.37
N PHE A 100 4.78 -0.07 -27.64
CA PHE A 100 5.69 -0.22 -26.51
C PHE A 100 5.11 -1.13 -25.42
N PHE A 101 3.89 -0.85 -24.94
CA PHE A 101 3.24 -1.61 -23.89
C PHE A 101 2.91 -3.03 -24.34
N SER A 102 2.43 -3.21 -25.57
CA SER A 102 2.15 -4.54 -26.13
C SER A 102 3.37 -5.48 -26.13
N GLN A 103 4.59 -4.93 -26.23
CA GLN A 103 5.83 -5.72 -26.26
C GLN A 103 6.45 -5.94 -24.87
N HIS A 104 6.31 -4.96 -23.97
CA HIS A 104 7.07 -4.89 -22.73
C HIS A 104 6.23 -5.11 -21.46
N ASN A 105 4.91 -5.00 -21.54
CA ASN A 105 4.00 -5.25 -20.43
C ASN A 105 3.65 -6.75 -20.36
N VAL A 106 3.66 -7.34 -19.17
CA VAL A 106 3.41 -8.79 -18.99
C VAL A 106 1.93 -9.17 -19.00
N GLN A 107 1.04 -8.19 -18.79
CA GLN A 107 -0.41 -8.38 -18.76
C GLN A 107 -1.10 -7.80 -20.01
N GLY A 108 -0.35 -7.13 -20.89
CA GLY A 108 -0.91 -6.48 -22.06
C GLY A 108 -1.77 -5.29 -21.68
N GLU A 109 -1.26 -4.44 -20.78
CA GLU A 109 -1.92 -3.22 -20.34
C GLU A 109 -1.03 -1.99 -20.53
N ILE A 110 -1.59 -0.79 -20.33
CA ILE A 110 -0.85 0.49 -20.33
C ILE A 110 -0.29 0.88 -18.96
N THR A 111 -0.21 -0.06 -18.02
CA THR A 111 0.37 0.14 -16.68
C THR A 111 1.88 0.13 -16.71
N VAL A 112 2.50 1.01 -15.91
CA VAL A 112 3.95 1.07 -15.74
C VAL A 112 4.43 -0.07 -14.86
N HIS A 113 3.67 -0.43 -13.82
CA HIS A 113 4.09 -1.45 -12.86
C HIS A 113 4.12 -2.88 -13.45
N ASN A 114 3.38 -3.14 -14.53
CA ASN A 114 3.41 -4.42 -15.25
C ASN A 114 4.48 -4.49 -16.36
N LEU A 115 5.34 -3.47 -16.50
CA LEU A 115 6.49 -3.54 -17.39
C LEU A 115 7.53 -4.53 -16.84
N LYS A 116 8.03 -5.43 -17.71
CA LYS A 116 9.06 -6.44 -17.36
C LYS A 116 10.29 -5.84 -16.67
N ALA A 117 10.69 -4.64 -17.07
CA ALA A 117 11.85 -3.94 -16.49
C ALA A 117 11.56 -3.29 -15.14
N VAL A 118 10.29 -3.01 -14.81
CA VAL A 118 9.87 -2.31 -13.60
C VAL A 118 9.58 -3.29 -12.47
N GLN A 119 9.00 -4.46 -12.75
CA GLN A 119 8.60 -5.44 -11.73
C GLN A 119 9.69 -5.76 -10.69
N PRO A 120 10.96 -6.06 -11.07
CA PRO A 120 11.99 -6.35 -10.06
C PRO A 120 12.29 -5.17 -9.13
N VAL A 121 12.18 -3.93 -9.65
CA VAL A 121 12.37 -2.71 -8.85
C VAL A 121 11.17 -2.51 -7.92
N LEU A 122 9.97 -2.74 -8.44
CA LEU A 122 8.72 -2.64 -7.69
C LEU A 122 8.66 -3.62 -6.52
N HIS A 123 9.06 -4.88 -6.71
CA HIS A 123 9.10 -5.87 -5.63
C HIS A 123 9.99 -5.42 -4.47
N ARG A 124 11.19 -4.90 -4.80
CA ARG A 124 12.09 -4.31 -3.80
C ARG A 124 11.48 -3.09 -3.11
N PHE A 125 10.73 -2.28 -3.84
CA PHE A 125 10.01 -1.15 -3.28
C PHE A 125 8.90 -1.60 -2.31
N TYR A 126 8.12 -2.62 -2.68
CA TYR A 126 7.12 -3.23 -1.80
C TYR A 126 7.72 -3.80 -0.51
N ILE A 127 8.85 -4.53 -0.61
CA ILE A 127 9.59 -5.02 0.55
C ILE A 127 10.05 -3.86 1.43
N PHE A 128 10.61 -2.80 0.82
CA PHE A 128 11.08 -1.64 1.57
C PHE A 128 9.94 -0.90 2.28
N VAL A 129 8.85 -0.59 1.58
CA VAL A 129 7.67 0.09 2.14
C VAL A 129 7.04 -0.76 3.23
N GLY A 130 6.90 -2.07 2.99
CA GLY A 130 6.39 -3.02 3.97
C GLY A 130 7.25 -3.05 5.24
N ALA A 131 8.56 -3.26 5.08
CA ALA A 131 9.50 -3.31 6.20
C ALA A 131 9.55 -1.98 6.96
N TYR A 132 9.51 -0.85 6.26
CA TYR A 132 9.41 0.47 6.87
C TYR A 132 8.13 0.59 7.72
N GLY A 133 6.97 0.22 7.16
CA GLY A 133 5.70 0.29 7.87
C GLY A 133 5.65 -0.62 9.11
N VAL A 134 6.34 -1.76 9.08
CA VAL A 134 6.47 -2.67 10.23
C VAL A 134 7.40 -2.12 11.30
N LEU A 135 8.56 -1.56 10.91
CA LEU A 135 9.68 -1.30 11.83
C LEU A 135 9.83 0.15 12.26
N ALA A 136 9.28 1.12 11.53
CA ALA A 136 9.52 2.54 11.79
C ALA A 136 9.09 2.96 13.20
N TRP A 137 7.99 2.43 13.72
CA TRP A 137 7.52 2.73 15.08
C TRP A 137 8.43 2.14 16.17
N ILE A 138 9.06 0.98 15.92
CA ILE A 138 10.02 0.36 16.84
C ILE A 138 11.32 1.16 16.83
N ALA A 139 11.83 1.45 15.64
CA ALA A 139 13.02 2.27 15.46
C ALA A 139 12.84 3.62 16.17
N TRP A 140 11.67 4.24 16.05
CA TRP A 140 11.38 5.49 16.76
C TRP A 140 11.29 5.32 18.27
N SER A 141 10.55 4.32 18.76
CA SER A 141 10.28 4.15 20.19
C SER A 141 11.49 3.63 20.98
N VAL A 142 12.39 2.87 20.35
CA VAL A 142 13.55 2.23 21.01
C VAL A 142 14.86 2.98 20.73
N LEU A 143 15.09 3.46 19.50
CA LEU A 143 16.40 3.99 19.11
C LEU A 143 16.54 5.50 19.28
N MET A 144 15.43 6.25 19.37
CA MET A 144 15.51 7.70 19.57
C MET A 144 15.60 8.06 21.07
N PRO A 145 16.71 8.64 21.54
CA PRO A 145 16.79 9.11 22.91
C PRO A 145 15.81 10.27 23.15
N LYS A 146 15.22 10.34 24.35
CA LYS A 146 14.25 11.39 24.75
C LYS A 146 14.74 12.83 24.49
N SER A 147 16.05 13.05 24.38
CA SER A 147 16.68 14.33 24.06
C SER A 147 16.53 14.77 22.58
N ARG A 148 16.10 13.88 21.67
CA ARG A 148 15.81 14.20 20.26
C ARG A 148 14.34 14.50 19.98
N MET A 149 13.59 14.89 21.01
CA MET A 149 12.17 15.27 20.95
C MET A 149 11.84 16.26 19.81
N GLN A 150 12.82 17.09 19.43
CA GLN A 150 12.70 18.01 18.30
C GLN A 150 12.41 17.35 16.95
N TRP A 151 12.60 16.03 16.76
CA TRP A 151 12.27 15.32 15.51
C TRP A 151 10.97 14.50 15.61
N ASP A 152 10.34 14.42 16.79
CA ASP A 152 9.05 13.72 16.99
C ASP A 152 7.98 14.30 16.07
N HIS A 153 8.01 15.62 15.85
CA HIS A 153 7.09 16.30 14.95
C HIS A 153 7.24 15.92 13.49
N ILE A 154 8.28 15.20 13.05
CA ILE A 154 8.41 14.69 11.67
C ILE A 154 8.11 13.20 11.65
N ALA A 155 8.67 12.43 12.59
CA ALA A 155 8.46 10.99 12.66
C ALA A 155 6.99 10.63 12.87
N ASN A 156 6.26 11.40 13.68
CA ASN A 156 4.83 11.24 13.87
C ASN A 156 4.01 11.50 12.61
N PHE A 157 4.57 12.05 11.53
CA PHE A 157 3.82 12.30 10.28
C PHE A 157 4.19 11.34 9.15
N ILE A 158 5.27 10.58 9.29
CA ILE A 158 5.78 9.68 8.24
C ILE A 158 5.65 8.21 8.68
N ALA A 159 5.86 7.92 9.97
CA ALA A 159 5.77 6.55 10.47
C ALA A 159 4.32 6.19 10.84
N PRO A 160 3.82 5.01 10.42
CA PRO A 160 2.56 4.50 10.92
C PRO A 160 2.64 4.21 12.41
N GLY A 161 1.52 4.38 13.11
CA GLY A 161 1.43 3.95 14.51
C GLY A 161 1.60 2.44 14.63
N TRP A 162 2.07 1.97 15.80
CA TRP A 162 2.29 0.53 16.06
C TRP A 162 1.10 -0.35 15.68
N TYR A 163 -0.12 0.16 15.86
CA TYR A 163 -1.35 -0.58 15.62
C TYR A 163 -1.74 -0.71 14.14
N VAL A 164 -1.11 0.06 13.23
CA VAL A 164 -1.27 -0.04 11.77
C VAL A 164 -0.13 -0.87 11.15
N SER A 165 0.97 -1.07 11.89
CA SER A 165 2.18 -1.73 11.37
C SER A 165 1.94 -3.14 10.81
N SER A 166 0.97 -3.87 11.35
CA SER A 166 0.62 -5.22 10.89
C SER A 166 0.00 -5.29 9.49
N TYR A 167 -0.52 -4.18 8.94
CA TYR A 167 -1.01 -4.11 7.56
C TYR A 167 0.14 -4.15 6.53
N PHE A 168 1.34 -3.75 6.95
CA PHE A 168 2.53 -3.71 6.10
C PHE A 168 3.34 -5.01 6.14
N LEU A 169 3.02 -5.92 7.07
CA LEU A 169 3.72 -7.18 7.23
C LEU A 169 3.47 -8.14 6.05
N PRO A 170 2.22 -8.40 5.60
CA PRO A 170 1.95 -9.35 4.52
C PRO A 170 2.69 -9.04 3.24
N VAL A 171 2.74 -7.77 2.83
CA VAL A 171 3.42 -7.36 1.59
C VAL A 171 4.93 -7.59 1.69
N THR A 172 5.53 -7.35 2.86
CA THR A 172 6.95 -7.68 3.08
C THR A 172 7.20 -9.17 2.93
N LEU A 173 6.35 -9.99 3.56
CA LEU A 173 6.53 -11.44 3.60
C LEU A 173 6.33 -12.08 2.22
N ILE A 174 5.29 -11.69 1.48
CA ILE A 174 5.00 -12.31 0.19
C ILE A 174 6.07 -11.99 -0.86
N TYR A 175 6.54 -10.74 -0.92
CA TYR A 175 7.58 -10.37 -1.87
C TYR A 175 8.95 -10.92 -1.49
N VAL A 176 9.27 -11.02 -0.18
CA VAL A 176 10.47 -11.75 0.25
C VAL A 176 10.37 -13.24 -0.12
N LEU A 177 9.21 -13.85 0.05
CA LEU A 177 8.96 -15.22 -0.35
C LEU A 177 9.19 -15.41 -1.85
N PHE A 178 8.56 -14.57 -2.69
CA PHE A 178 8.65 -14.66 -4.15
C PHE A 178 10.08 -14.48 -4.67
N ASP A 179 10.80 -13.46 -4.18
CA ASP A 179 12.08 -13.07 -4.75
C ASP A 179 13.26 -13.89 -4.20
N TYR A 180 13.17 -14.40 -2.95
CA TYR A 180 14.33 -14.96 -2.26
C TYR A 180 14.17 -16.39 -1.75
N ILE A 181 12.94 -16.92 -1.64
CA ILE A 181 12.69 -18.23 -1.00
C ILE A 181 12.06 -19.22 -1.97
N ALA A 182 10.95 -18.85 -2.61
CA ALA A 182 10.18 -19.71 -3.50
C ALA A 182 9.57 -18.89 -4.64
N GLN A 183 10.10 -19.08 -5.85
CA GLN A 183 9.56 -18.40 -7.02
C GLN A 183 8.17 -18.94 -7.36
N PRO A 184 7.16 -18.07 -7.53
CA PRO A 184 5.83 -18.49 -7.98
C PRO A 184 5.84 -18.94 -9.44
N HIS A 185 4.99 -19.92 -9.75
CA HIS A 185 4.84 -20.48 -11.09
C HIS A 185 3.36 -20.66 -11.43
N ALA A 186 3.00 -20.48 -12.70
CA ALA A 186 1.64 -20.69 -13.16
C ALA A 186 1.20 -22.14 -12.91
N GLY A 187 0.04 -22.33 -12.27
CA GLY A 187 -0.50 -23.65 -11.92
C GLY A 187 0.14 -24.31 -10.69
N GLY A 188 1.12 -23.67 -10.05
CA GLY A 188 1.68 -24.13 -8.78
C GLY A 188 0.82 -23.73 -7.58
N PHE A 189 1.13 -24.27 -6.40
CA PHE A 189 0.51 -23.80 -5.15
C PHE A 189 0.81 -22.32 -4.90
N LEU A 190 2.01 -21.85 -5.28
CA LEU A 190 2.40 -20.44 -5.22
C LEU A 190 2.32 -19.82 -6.62
N ALA A 191 1.40 -18.88 -6.79
CA ALA A 191 1.15 -18.15 -8.03
C ALA A 191 1.45 -16.66 -7.82
N TRP A 192 1.84 -15.95 -8.87
CA TRP A 192 2.17 -14.52 -8.81
C TRP A 192 1.04 -13.69 -8.19
N ARG A 193 -0.21 -14.05 -8.51
CA ARG A 193 -1.41 -13.37 -8.01
C ARG A 193 -1.68 -13.59 -6.50
N ASP A 194 -0.92 -14.46 -5.84
CA ASP A 194 -1.04 -14.61 -4.38
C ASP A 194 -0.58 -13.35 -3.62
N GLN A 195 0.02 -12.36 -4.30
CA GLN A 195 0.33 -11.05 -3.74
C GLN A 195 -0.90 -10.15 -3.55
N GLU A 196 -1.99 -10.35 -4.30
CA GLU A 196 -3.16 -9.45 -4.26
C GLU A 196 -3.74 -9.24 -2.86
N PRO A 197 -3.94 -10.29 -2.02
CA PRO A 197 -4.40 -10.08 -0.65
C PRO A 197 -3.47 -9.22 0.20
N ALA A 198 -2.15 -9.30 -0.06
CA ALA A 198 -1.16 -8.53 0.67
C ALA A 198 -1.13 -7.06 0.22
N GLU A 199 -1.30 -6.80 -1.07
CA GLU A 199 -1.42 -5.45 -1.63
C GLU A 199 -2.73 -4.77 -1.22
N PHE A 200 -3.83 -5.53 -1.19
CA PHE A 200 -5.08 -5.09 -0.59
C PHE A 200 -4.89 -4.65 0.87
N LEU A 201 -4.22 -5.46 1.70
CA LEU A 201 -3.91 -5.08 3.09
C LEU A 201 -3.00 -3.85 3.18
N LEU A 202 -2.05 -3.69 2.25
CA LEU A 202 -1.22 -2.50 2.17
C LEU A 202 -2.06 -1.24 1.89
N SER A 203 -3.01 -1.30 0.94
CA SER A 203 -3.90 -0.19 0.62
C SER A 203 -4.76 0.24 1.83
N LEU A 204 -5.27 -0.73 2.59
CA LEU A 204 -5.96 -0.47 3.86
C LEU A 204 -5.04 0.16 4.90
N GLY A 205 -3.79 -0.30 4.99
CA GLY A 205 -2.78 0.26 5.89
C GLY A 205 -2.52 1.74 5.62
N PHE A 206 -2.36 2.12 4.34
CA PHE A 206 -2.23 3.52 3.94
C PHE A 206 -3.49 4.34 4.25
N PHE A 207 -4.67 3.80 3.97
CA PHE A 207 -5.93 4.47 4.26
C PHE A 207 -6.09 4.79 5.75
N ILE A 208 -5.90 3.78 6.62
CA ILE A 208 -5.98 3.95 8.07
C ILE A 208 -4.91 4.95 8.55
N PHE A 209 -3.68 4.83 8.05
CA PHE A 209 -2.59 5.73 8.40
C PHE A 209 -2.95 7.19 8.11
N VAL A 210 -3.34 7.53 6.88
CA VAL A 210 -3.59 8.92 6.50
C VAL A 210 -4.84 9.47 7.18
N VAL A 211 -5.90 8.66 7.31
CA VAL A 211 -7.13 9.08 8.00
C VAL A 211 -6.88 9.35 9.48
N ASP A 212 -6.14 8.48 10.18
CA ASP A 212 -5.75 8.73 11.58
C ASP A 212 -4.99 10.04 11.71
N ARG A 213 -4.03 10.32 10.82
CA ARG A 213 -3.27 11.59 10.84
C ARG A 213 -4.18 12.79 10.59
N TYR A 214 -5.10 12.69 9.65
CA TYR A 214 -6.04 13.77 9.35
C TYR A 214 -6.93 14.09 10.55
N LEU A 215 -7.49 13.07 11.21
CA LEU A 215 -8.35 13.25 12.38
C LEU A 215 -7.58 13.87 13.54
N ASN A 216 -6.38 13.36 13.85
CA ASN A 216 -5.55 13.89 14.94
C ASN A 216 -5.16 15.36 14.71
N VAL A 217 -4.78 15.75 13.49
CA VAL A 217 -4.45 17.15 13.17
C VAL A 217 -5.67 18.05 13.29
N ARG A 218 -6.84 17.57 12.84
CA ARG A 218 -8.08 18.34 12.90
C ARG A 218 -8.53 18.59 14.34
N GLU A 219 -8.47 17.58 15.21
CA GLU A 219 -8.81 17.72 16.63
C GLU A 219 -7.90 18.73 17.33
N ASN A 220 -6.60 18.72 17.01
CA ASN A 220 -5.64 19.69 17.55
C ASN A 220 -5.86 21.14 17.06
N LEU A 221 -6.59 21.35 15.98
CA LEU A 221 -6.93 22.70 15.48
C LEU A 221 -8.23 23.25 16.08
N THR A 222 -9.06 22.39 16.66
CA THR A 222 -10.36 22.77 17.26
C THR A 222 -10.31 22.96 18.77
N ASN A 223 -9.23 22.53 19.41
CA ASN A 223 -8.95 22.72 20.84
C ASN A 223 -7.97 23.88 21.05
#